data_AF-A0A3D0QZL1-F1
#
_entry.id   AF-A0A3D0QZL1-F1
#
_cell.length_a   1.000
_cell.length_b   1.000
_cell.length_c   1.000
_cell.angle_alpha   90.00
_cell.angle_beta   90.00
_cell.angle_gamma   90.00
#
_symmetry.space_group_name_H-M   'P 1'
#
loop_
_entity.id
_entity.type
_entity.pdbx_description
1 polymer ?
#
loop_
_entity_poly.entity_id
_entity_poly.type
_entity_poly.pdbx_seq_one_letter_code
_entity_poly.pdbx_strand_id
1 'polypeptide(L)'
;MQDLERLRQMCTLVRGGVPAAQAAQVVQNAPNGPAVGAPRAFREPVTAAELTQAMHALDTAAVTRMVSAALSDRGAVPAWTHIFEPVLTSMGTHWERTGCGVEAEHVTSGLMEAGLRSHADGCAGRRSPRAPILLAATPGERHVLPLAALAAALAECGQTSVLSSDLPARALRDAITRIRPAAVVLWARTTGFADPQCL
;
A
#
# COMPACT_ATOMS: atom_id res chain seq x y z
N MET A 1 34.62 21.95 -0.25
CA MET A 1 33.75 21.21 0.69
C MET A 1 33.36 19.82 0.19
N GLN A 2 33.19 19.61 -1.12
CA GLN A 2 32.75 18.34 -1.72
C GLN A 2 33.67 17.13 -1.44
N ASP A 3 34.99 17.32 -1.35
CA ASP A 3 35.93 16.19 -1.14
C ASP A 3 35.94 15.66 0.30
N LEU A 4 35.65 16.52 1.28
CA LEU A 4 35.47 16.10 2.68
C LEU A 4 34.20 15.27 2.85
N GLU A 5 33.15 15.60 2.10
CA GLU A 5 31.88 14.87 2.11
C GLU A 5 32.02 13.49 1.46
N ARG A 6 32.73 13.43 0.33
CA ARG A 6 33.14 12.17 -0.32
C ARG A 6 33.97 11.27 0.60
N LEU A 7 34.94 11.84 1.32
CA LEU A 7 35.75 11.09 2.28
C LEU A 7 34.92 10.55 3.45
N ARG A 8 34.01 11.37 4.01
CA ARG A 8 33.09 10.93 5.06
C ARG A 8 32.17 9.81 4.58
N GLN A 9 31.65 9.91 3.35
CA GLN A 9 30.79 8.89 2.74
C GLN A 9 31.56 7.58 2.51
N MET A 10 32.80 7.64 2.04
CA MET A 10 33.66 6.46 1.88
C MET A 10 33.97 5.81 3.24
N CYS A 11 34.28 6.60 4.28
CA CYS A 11 34.48 6.08 5.63
C CYS A 11 33.25 5.39 6.19
N THR A 12 32.05 5.92 5.95
CA THR A 12 30.79 5.30 6.35
C THR A 12 30.59 3.94 5.67
N LEU A 13 30.86 3.85 4.35
CA LEU A 13 30.74 2.61 3.60
C LEU A 13 31.71 1.53 4.10
N VAL A 14 32.96 1.90 4.38
CA VAL A 14 33.97 0.96 4.89
C VAL A 14 33.63 0.46 6.29
N ARG A 15 33.16 1.33 7.19
CA ARG A 15 32.67 0.90 8.52
C ARG A 15 31.43 0.00 8.42
N GLY A 16 30.63 0.16 7.35
CA GLY A 16 29.50 -0.71 7.03
C GLY A 16 29.87 -2.04 6.39
N GLY A 17 31.16 -2.38 6.30
CA GLY A 17 31.64 -3.67 5.78
C GLY A 17 31.88 -3.70 4.26
N VAL A 18 31.74 -2.58 3.56
CA VAL A 18 32.05 -2.49 2.13
C VAL A 18 33.57 -2.44 1.93
N PRO A 19 34.17 -3.28 1.07
CA PRO A 19 35.59 -3.21 0.75
C PRO A 19 36.02 -1.82 0.26
N ALA A 20 37.17 -1.31 0.73
CA ALA A 20 37.61 0.06 0.45
C ALA A 20 37.66 0.42 -1.05
N ALA A 21 38.06 -0.52 -1.91
CA ALA A 21 38.09 -0.32 -3.35
C ALA A 21 36.68 -0.12 -3.97
N GLN A 22 35.67 -0.84 -3.46
CA GLN A 22 34.28 -0.67 -3.90
C GLN A 22 33.68 0.62 -3.33
N ALA A 23 33.97 0.96 -2.08
CA ALA A 23 33.54 2.23 -1.48
C ALA A 23 34.08 3.44 -2.26
N ALA A 24 35.34 3.37 -2.71
CA ALA A 24 35.95 4.41 -3.54
C ALA A 24 35.27 4.53 -4.91
N GLN A 25 34.94 3.41 -5.57
CA GLN A 25 34.21 3.41 -6.85
C GLN A 25 32.81 4.01 -6.72
N VAL A 26 32.08 3.69 -5.64
CA VAL A 26 30.72 4.22 -5.39
C VAL A 26 30.73 5.75 -5.25
N VAL A 27 31.72 6.29 -4.53
CA VAL A 27 31.84 7.74 -4.31
C VAL A 27 32.34 8.48 -5.56
N GLN A 28 33.18 7.83 -6.38
CA GLN A 28 33.68 8.40 -7.63
C GLN A 28 32.64 8.38 -8.77
N ASN A 29 31.77 7.36 -8.79
CA ASN A 29 30.77 7.18 -9.84
C ASN A 29 29.42 7.84 -9.53
N ALA A 30 29.27 8.51 -8.39
CA ALA A 30 28.05 9.24 -8.06
C ALA A 30 27.87 10.45 -9.00
N PRO A 31 26.84 10.48 -9.86
CA PRO A 31 26.51 11.67 -10.65
C PRO A 31 26.01 12.77 -9.70
N ASN A 32 26.39 14.03 -9.93
CA ASN A 32 25.82 15.17 -9.19
C ASN A 32 24.31 15.27 -9.45
N GLY A 33 23.49 14.70 -8.57
CA GLY A 33 22.03 14.75 -8.60
C GLY A 33 21.42 13.69 -7.66
N PRO A 34 20.22 13.91 -7.09
CA PRO A 34 19.68 13.04 -6.05
C PRO A 34 19.14 11.75 -6.69
N ALA A 35 20.01 10.74 -6.82
CA ALA A 35 19.61 9.36 -7.04
C ALA A 35 20.05 8.55 -5.83
N VAL A 36 19.12 8.26 -4.92
CA VAL A 36 19.39 7.36 -3.79
C VAL A 36 18.34 6.25 -3.77
N GLY A 37 18.52 5.30 -4.68
CA GLY A 37 18.27 3.90 -4.34
C GLY A 37 19.44 3.43 -3.49
N ALA A 38 19.32 3.53 -2.18
CA ALA A 38 20.28 2.92 -1.26
C ALA A 38 20.25 1.39 -1.46
N PRO A 39 21.38 0.67 -1.41
CA PRO A 39 21.35 -0.78 -1.33
C PRO A 39 20.55 -1.17 -0.08
N ARG A 40 19.43 -1.86 -0.30
CA ARG A 40 18.63 -2.46 0.77
C ARG A 40 19.55 -3.38 1.56
N ALA A 41 19.95 -2.97 2.77
CA ALA A 41 20.33 -3.94 3.79
C ALA A 41 19.21 -5.00 3.81
N PHE A 42 19.56 -6.29 3.89
CA PHE A 42 18.60 -7.37 4.05
C PHE A 42 17.78 -7.09 5.32
N ARG A 43 16.68 -6.36 5.14
CA ARG A 43 15.70 -6.10 6.16
C ARG A 43 14.84 -7.34 6.21
N GLU A 44 14.69 -7.92 7.39
CA GLU A 44 13.76 -9.03 7.56
C GLU A 44 12.38 -8.61 7.03
N PRO A 45 11.66 -9.52 6.35
CA PRO A 45 10.35 -9.21 5.79
C PRO A 45 9.41 -8.72 6.90
N VAL A 46 8.74 -7.59 6.68
CA VAL A 46 7.73 -7.07 7.60
C VAL A 46 6.74 -8.17 7.99
N THR A 47 6.45 -8.26 9.29
CA THR A 47 5.47 -9.19 9.87
C THR A 47 4.21 -8.47 10.35
N ALA A 48 3.10 -9.21 10.47
CA ALA A 48 1.85 -8.72 11.04
C ALA A 48 2.01 -8.25 12.50
N ALA A 49 2.84 -8.96 13.28
CA ALA A 49 3.07 -8.65 14.69
C ALA A 49 3.79 -7.30 14.86
N GLU A 50 4.85 -7.05 14.09
CA GLU A 50 5.54 -5.77 14.11
C GLU A 50 4.62 -4.62 13.69
N LEU A 51 3.79 -4.83 12.66
CA LEU A 51 2.86 -3.80 12.18
C LEU A 51 1.79 -3.49 13.24
N THR A 52 1.29 -4.52 13.92
CA THR A 52 0.37 -4.39 15.06
C THR A 52 1.00 -3.58 16.20
N GLN A 53 2.27 -3.82 16.51
CA GLN A 53 2.98 -3.06 17.55
C GLN A 53 3.14 -1.58 17.16
N ALA A 54 3.57 -1.30 15.93
CA ALA A 54 3.72 0.08 15.43
C ALA A 54 2.38 0.83 15.44
N MET A 55 1.30 0.15 15.06
CA MET A 55 -0.06 0.67 15.13
C MET A 55 -0.49 0.99 16.56
N HIS A 56 -0.31 0.07 17.52
CA HIS A 56 -0.68 0.32 18.92
C HIS A 56 0.12 1.48 19.53
N ALA A 57 1.35 1.71 19.06
CA ALA A 57 2.15 2.86 19.42
C ALA A 57 1.77 4.15 18.67
N LEU A 58 0.82 4.10 17.73
CA LEU A 58 0.49 5.18 16.78
C LEU A 58 1.72 5.76 16.07
N ASP A 59 2.73 4.92 15.81
CA ASP A 59 3.92 5.30 15.06
C ASP A 59 3.58 5.33 13.56
N THR A 60 2.94 6.42 13.14
CA THR A 60 2.49 6.64 11.76
C THR A 60 3.63 6.53 10.74
N ALA A 61 4.85 6.94 11.13
CA ALA A 61 6.03 6.86 10.28
C ALA A 61 6.48 5.40 10.10
N ALA A 62 6.48 4.60 11.17
CA ALA A 62 6.75 3.17 11.09
C ALA A 62 5.69 2.44 10.28
N VAL A 63 4.41 2.67 10.55
CA VAL A 63 3.29 2.06 9.81
C VAL A 63 3.42 2.36 8.32
N THR A 64 3.59 3.63 7.92
CA THR A 64 3.74 4.03 6.51
C THR A 64 4.91 3.30 5.83
N ARG A 65 6.06 3.28 6.49
CA ARG A 65 7.28 2.63 5.98
C ARG A 65 7.10 1.11 5.86
N MET A 66 6.43 0.48 6.82
CA MET A 66 6.19 -0.96 6.83
C MET A 66 5.16 -1.39 5.79
N VAL A 67 4.08 -0.61 5.60
CA VAL A 67 3.11 -0.83 4.53
C VAL A 67 3.81 -0.75 3.16
N SER A 68 4.58 0.32 2.91
CA SER A 68 5.33 0.47 1.66
C SER A 68 6.34 -0.65 1.43
N ALA A 69 7.07 -1.06 2.48
CA ALA A 69 8.02 -2.17 2.39
C ALA A 69 7.32 -3.50 2.08
N ALA A 70 6.24 -3.82 2.81
CA ALA A 70 5.46 -5.04 2.59
C ALA A 70 4.95 -5.15 1.15
N LEU A 71 4.40 -4.07 0.60
CA LEU A 71 3.92 -4.00 -0.78
C LEU A 71 5.05 -4.13 -1.79
N SER A 72 6.17 -3.43 -1.56
CA SER A 72 7.32 -3.49 -2.47
C SER A 72 8.02 -4.85 -2.47
N ASP A 73 8.03 -5.56 -1.33
CA ASP A 73 8.72 -6.84 -1.17
C ASP A 73 7.89 -8.04 -1.63
N ARG A 74 6.58 -8.00 -1.37
CA ARG A 74 5.71 -9.17 -1.55
C ARG A 74 4.64 -8.98 -2.63
N GLY A 75 4.38 -7.75 -3.03
CA GLY A 75 3.21 -7.39 -3.82
C GLY A 75 1.93 -7.26 -2.98
N ALA A 76 0.86 -6.78 -3.62
CA ALA A 76 -0.39 -6.41 -2.98
C ALA A 76 -1.10 -7.62 -2.37
N VAL A 77 -1.24 -8.72 -3.11
CA VAL A 77 -1.98 -9.91 -2.63
C VAL A 77 -1.30 -10.54 -1.42
N PRO A 78 0.00 -10.88 -1.43
CA PRO A 78 0.61 -11.50 -0.25
C PRO A 78 0.76 -10.53 0.93
N ALA A 79 0.98 -9.23 0.69
CA ALA A 79 0.96 -8.24 1.78
C ALA A 79 -0.43 -8.13 2.42
N TRP A 80 -1.49 -8.16 1.62
CA TRP A 80 -2.86 -8.16 2.12
C TRP A 80 -3.15 -9.39 2.98
N THR A 81 -3.02 -10.59 2.41
CA THR A 81 -3.42 -11.85 3.05
C THR A 81 -2.58 -12.20 4.29
N HIS A 82 -1.28 -11.88 4.28
CA HIS A 82 -0.38 -12.33 5.34
C HIS A 82 -0.02 -11.25 6.35
N ILE A 83 -0.32 -9.97 6.08
CA ILE A 83 0.05 -8.86 6.96
C ILE A 83 -1.15 -7.99 7.27
N PHE A 84 -1.79 -7.40 6.26
CA PHE A 84 -2.81 -6.37 6.50
C PHE A 84 -4.11 -6.94 7.05
N GLU A 85 -4.67 -7.99 6.44
CA GLU A 85 -5.88 -8.66 6.92
C GLU A 85 -5.73 -9.19 8.36
N PRO A 86 -4.64 -9.89 8.73
CA PRO A 86 -4.40 -10.29 10.12
C PRO A 86 -4.35 -9.12 11.11
N VAL A 87 -3.72 -8.01 10.73
CA VAL A 87 -3.64 -6.79 11.57
C VAL A 87 -5.03 -6.18 11.77
N LEU A 88 -5.79 -6.01 10.69
CA LEU A 88 -7.17 -5.49 10.74
C LEU A 88 -8.10 -6.39 11.58
N THR A 89 -7.93 -7.71 11.48
CA THR A 89 -8.68 -8.69 12.28
C THR A 89 -8.34 -8.57 13.77
N SER A 90 -7.05 -8.41 14.09
CA SER A 90 -6.57 -8.19 15.45
C SER A 90 -7.16 -6.91 16.06
N MET A 91 -7.26 -5.84 15.26
CA MET A 91 -7.86 -4.57 15.68
C MET A 91 -9.35 -4.71 15.99
N GLY A 92 -10.10 -5.38 15.12
CA GLY A 92 -11.51 -5.68 15.35
C GLY A 92 -11.71 -6.48 16.64
N THR A 93 -10.92 -7.53 16.83
CA THR A 93 -10.94 -8.37 18.04
C THR A 93 -10.58 -7.57 19.30
N HIS A 94 -9.60 -6.66 19.21
CA HIS A 94 -9.24 -5.78 20.32
C HIS A 94 -10.40 -4.87 20.70
N TRP A 95 -11.01 -4.20 19.71
CA TRP A 95 -12.15 -3.31 19.92
C TRP A 95 -13.36 -4.04 20.51
N GLU A 96 -13.70 -5.22 20.00
CA GLU A 96 -14.79 -6.05 20.55
C GLU A 96 -14.58 -6.38 22.04
N ARG A 97 -13.32 -6.59 22.44
CA ARG A 97 -12.96 -6.92 23.82
C ARG A 97 -12.86 -5.72 24.75
N THR A 98 -12.40 -4.57 24.27
CA THR A 98 -12.03 -3.43 25.13
C THR A 98 -12.90 -2.19 24.93
N GLY A 99 -13.58 -2.06 23.78
CA GLY A 99 -14.24 -0.85 23.34
C GLY A 99 -13.29 0.29 22.93
N CYS A 100 -11.98 0.04 22.91
CA CYS A 100 -10.93 1.04 22.65
C CYS A 100 -10.23 0.80 21.31
N GLY A 101 -9.42 1.77 20.86
CA GLY A 101 -8.54 1.61 19.69
C GLY A 101 -9.13 2.07 18.36
N VAL A 102 -10.24 2.82 18.38
CA VAL A 102 -10.88 3.37 17.18
C VAL A 102 -9.95 4.38 16.49
N GLU A 103 -9.20 5.16 17.25
CA GLU A 103 -8.21 6.10 16.75
C GLU A 103 -7.06 5.38 16.01
N ALA A 104 -6.54 4.30 16.59
CA ALA A 104 -5.52 3.47 15.96
C ALA A 104 -6.05 2.79 14.69
N GLU A 105 -7.34 2.44 14.68
CA GLU A 105 -8.01 1.88 13.51
C GLU A 105 -8.10 2.86 12.36
N HIS A 106 -8.71 4.02 12.58
CA HIS A 106 -8.84 5.02 11.53
C HIS A 106 -7.49 5.47 10.96
N VAL A 107 -6.49 5.69 11.84
CA VAL A 107 -5.14 6.07 11.40
C VAL A 107 -4.51 4.95 10.56
N THR A 108 -4.55 3.72 11.03
CA THR A 108 -3.87 2.60 10.36
C THR A 108 -4.54 2.23 9.04
N SER A 109 -5.87 2.16 9.01
CA SER A 109 -6.65 1.94 7.78
C SER A 109 -6.36 3.02 6.74
N GLY A 110 -6.29 4.29 7.14
CA GLY A 110 -5.95 5.39 6.23
C GLY A 110 -4.52 5.31 5.67
N LEU A 111 -3.54 4.93 6.50
CA LEU A 111 -2.16 4.74 6.05
C LEU A 111 -2.00 3.53 5.13
N MET A 112 -2.70 2.43 5.41
CA MET A 112 -2.76 1.26 4.52
C MET A 112 -3.37 1.64 3.17
N GLU A 113 -4.48 2.38 3.16
CA GLU A 113 -5.13 2.82 1.92
C GLU A 113 -4.20 3.71 1.08
N ALA A 114 -3.53 4.67 1.71
CA ALA A 114 -2.57 5.55 1.05
C ALA A 114 -1.40 4.75 0.45
N GLY A 115 -0.87 3.76 1.19
CA GLY A 115 0.21 2.89 0.72
C GLY A 115 -0.21 2.04 -0.48
N LEU A 116 -1.40 1.43 -0.43
CA LEU A 116 -1.97 0.64 -1.53
C LEU A 116 -2.16 1.48 -2.80
N ARG A 117 -2.68 2.69 -2.66
CA ARG A 117 -2.88 3.60 -3.78
C ARG A 117 -1.56 4.03 -4.42
N SER A 118 -0.58 4.42 -3.59
CA SER A 118 0.77 4.78 -4.03
C SER A 118 1.44 3.62 -4.79
N HIS A 119 1.29 2.39 -4.28
CA HIS A 119 1.80 1.19 -4.94
C HIS A 119 1.13 0.92 -6.30
N ALA A 120 -0.19 1.09 -6.37
CA ALA A 120 -0.94 0.96 -7.63
C ALA A 120 -0.53 2.02 -8.67
N ASP A 121 -0.22 3.23 -8.23
CA ASP A 121 0.27 4.32 -9.09
C ASP A 121 1.70 4.07 -9.56
N GLY A 122 2.57 3.51 -8.72
CA GLY A 122 3.90 3.05 -9.11
C GLY A 122 3.87 1.99 -10.23
N CYS A 123 2.77 1.27 -10.39
CA CYS A 123 2.57 0.28 -11.46
C CYS A 123 2.04 0.88 -12.78
N ALA A 124 1.85 2.21 -12.87
CA ALA A 124 1.19 2.86 -14.02
C ALA A 124 1.84 2.57 -15.39
N GLY A 125 3.17 2.39 -15.43
CA GLY A 125 3.89 2.06 -16.66
C GLY A 125 3.56 0.68 -17.26
N ARG A 126 2.80 -0.15 -16.53
CA ARG A 126 2.40 -1.52 -16.95
C ARG A 126 0.96 -1.60 -17.45
N ARG A 127 0.23 -0.47 -17.46
CA ARG A 127 -1.21 -0.44 -17.76
C ARG A 127 -1.47 -0.70 -19.25
N SER A 128 -2.29 -1.72 -19.52
CA SER A 128 -2.77 -2.05 -20.87
C SER A 128 -3.83 -1.01 -21.33
N PRO A 129 -3.96 -0.72 -22.64
CA PRO A 129 -5.02 0.15 -23.17
C PRO A 129 -6.43 -0.46 -23.12
N ARG A 130 -6.63 -1.55 -22.36
CA ARG A 130 -7.93 -2.20 -22.18
C ARG A 130 -8.87 -1.32 -21.34
N ALA A 131 -10.17 -1.53 -21.54
CA ALA A 131 -11.20 -0.91 -20.70
C ALA A 131 -10.95 -1.25 -19.21
N PRO A 132 -11.14 -0.29 -18.30
CA PRO A 132 -10.82 -0.48 -16.90
C PRO A 132 -11.82 -1.42 -16.21
N ILE A 133 -11.44 -1.95 -15.05
CA ILE A 133 -12.37 -2.61 -14.13
C ILE A 133 -12.94 -1.55 -13.17
N LEU A 134 -14.26 -1.45 -13.07
CA LEU A 134 -14.90 -0.58 -12.09
C LEU A 134 -15.02 -1.31 -10.76
N LEU A 135 -14.42 -0.76 -9.71
CA LEU A 135 -14.50 -1.27 -8.34
C LEU A 135 -15.42 -0.34 -7.55
N ALA A 136 -16.52 -0.85 -7.03
CA ALA A 136 -17.48 -0.05 -6.27
C ALA A 136 -17.88 -0.70 -4.95
N ALA A 137 -17.92 0.09 -3.89
CA ALA A 137 -18.59 -0.29 -2.66
C ALA A 137 -20.10 -0.04 -2.78
N THR A 138 -20.89 -0.94 -2.22
CA THR A 138 -22.34 -0.79 -2.11
C THR A 138 -22.73 0.44 -1.27
N PRO A 139 -23.92 1.01 -1.48
CA PRO A 139 -24.37 2.17 -0.71
C PRO A 139 -24.28 1.95 0.81
N GLY A 140 -23.68 2.88 1.54
CA GLY A 140 -23.48 2.81 2.98
C GLY A 140 -22.27 1.97 3.43
N GLU A 141 -21.63 1.23 2.52
CA GLU A 141 -20.45 0.43 2.85
C GLU A 141 -19.19 1.30 2.95
N ARG A 142 -18.61 1.34 4.16
CA ARG A 142 -17.44 2.16 4.48
C ARG A 142 -16.12 1.38 4.45
N HIS A 143 -16.17 0.05 4.42
CA HIS A 143 -14.99 -0.81 4.41
C HIS A 143 -14.44 -0.95 2.99
N VAL A 144 -13.88 0.14 2.47
CA VAL A 144 -13.37 0.25 1.10
C VAL A 144 -11.92 -0.18 0.94
N LEU A 145 -11.20 -0.41 2.04
CA LEU A 145 -9.81 -0.83 2.03
C LEU A 145 -9.53 -2.12 1.22
N PRO A 146 -10.39 -3.16 1.25
CA PRO A 146 -10.24 -4.33 0.37
C PRO A 146 -10.31 -3.98 -1.13
N LEU A 147 -11.08 -2.95 -1.51
CA LEU A 147 -11.12 -2.49 -2.90
C LEU A 147 -9.81 -1.78 -3.30
N ALA A 148 -9.18 -1.04 -2.38
CA ALA A 148 -7.85 -0.48 -2.61
C ALA A 148 -6.79 -1.59 -2.78
N ALA A 149 -6.89 -2.67 -2.01
CA ALA A 149 -6.02 -3.84 -2.15
C ALA A 149 -6.19 -4.54 -3.49
N LEU A 150 -7.44 -4.73 -3.93
CA LEU A 150 -7.77 -5.26 -5.24
C LEU A 150 -7.26 -4.34 -6.37
N ALA A 151 -7.41 -3.02 -6.23
CA ALA A 151 -6.90 -2.05 -7.21
C ALA A 151 -5.37 -2.16 -7.36
N ALA A 152 -4.64 -2.30 -6.26
CA ALA A 152 -3.19 -2.50 -6.26
C ALA A 152 -2.80 -3.82 -6.94
N ALA A 153 -3.48 -4.92 -6.64
CA ALA A 153 -3.24 -6.21 -7.28
C ALA A 153 -3.53 -6.19 -8.79
N LEU A 154 -4.61 -5.52 -9.22
CA LEU A 154 -4.92 -5.32 -10.63
C LEU A 154 -3.83 -4.52 -11.35
N ALA A 155 -3.33 -3.47 -10.70
CA ALA A 155 -2.25 -2.66 -11.25
C ALA A 155 -0.95 -3.46 -11.42
N GLU A 156 -0.62 -4.38 -10.50
CA GLU A 156 0.49 -5.32 -10.63
C GLU A 156 0.34 -6.27 -11.84
N CYS A 157 -0.89 -6.56 -12.25
CA CYS A 157 -1.19 -7.33 -13.46
C CYS A 157 -1.35 -6.46 -14.72
N GLY A 158 -1.06 -5.16 -14.65
CA GLY A 158 -1.23 -4.23 -15.77
C GLY A 158 -2.69 -3.95 -16.14
N GLN A 159 -3.64 -4.28 -15.26
CA GLN A 159 -5.05 -3.93 -15.41
C GLN A 159 -5.33 -2.57 -14.78
N THR A 160 -6.00 -1.70 -15.54
CA THR A 160 -6.48 -0.41 -15.02
C THR A 160 -7.75 -0.64 -14.23
N SER A 161 -7.89 0.01 -13.09
CA SER A 161 -9.14 0.03 -12.32
C SER A 161 -9.58 1.46 -12.03
N VAL A 162 -10.89 1.65 -11.89
CA VAL A 162 -11.50 2.88 -11.38
C VAL A 162 -12.12 2.52 -10.04
N LEU A 163 -11.62 3.14 -8.97
CA LEU A 163 -12.18 2.98 -7.63
C LEU A 163 -13.28 4.02 -7.41
N SER A 164 -14.44 3.54 -6.96
CA SER A 164 -15.54 4.37 -6.53
C SER A 164 -16.05 3.87 -5.18
N SER A 165 -16.35 4.78 -4.26
CA SER A 165 -16.95 4.45 -2.97
C SER A 165 -18.41 4.87 -2.95
N ASP A 166 -19.22 4.11 -2.21
CA ASP A 166 -20.57 4.49 -1.77
C ASP A 166 -21.44 5.12 -2.88
N LEU A 167 -21.60 4.40 -4.01
CA LEU A 167 -22.43 4.89 -5.10
C LEU A 167 -23.87 4.37 -4.97
N PRO A 168 -24.87 5.25 -4.88
CA PRO A 168 -26.26 4.86 -5.12
C PRO A 168 -26.41 4.18 -6.49
N ALA A 169 -27.34 3.23 -6.60
CA ALA A 169 -27.61 2.44 -7.81
C ALA A 169 -27.65 3.26 -9.12
N ARG A 170 -28.31 4.43 -9.09
CA ARG A 170 -28.36 5.34 -10.25
C ARG A 170 -26.99 5.87 -10.63
N ALA A 171 -26.19 6.31 -9.66
CA ALA A 171 -24.85 6.83 -9.90
C ALA A 171 -23.91 5.73 -10.41
N LEU A 172 -24.08 4.49 -9.92
CA LEU A 172 -23.36 3.33 -10.44
C LEU A 172 -23.69 3.07 -11.92
N ARG A 173 -24.97 3.11 -12.32
CA ARG A 173 -25.39 2.97 -13.73
C ARG A 173 -24.83 4.09 -14.61
N ASP A 174 -24.83 5.32 -14.10
CA ASP A 174 -24.23 6.46 -14.80
C ASP A 174 -22.71 6.27 -14.98
N ALA A 175 -22.02 5.77 -13.95
CA ALA A 175 -20.59 5.46 -14.02
C ALA A 175 -20.30 4.35 -15.03
N ILE A 176 -21.06 3.24 -15.03
CA ILE A 176 -20.92 2.15 -16.00
C ILE A 176 -21.09 2.67 -17.44
N THR A 177 -22.11 3.50 -17.67
CA THR A 177 -22.40 4.04 -19.01
C THR A 177 -21.27 4.93 -19.53
N ARG A 178 -20.67 5.75 -18.65
CA ARG A 178 -19.61 6.70 -19.01
C ARG A 178 -18.24 6.03 -19.13
N ILE A 179 -17.90 5.16 -18.19
CA ILE A 179 -16.59 4.48 -18.11
C ILE A 179 -16.51 3.35 -19.14
N ARG A 180 -17.63 2.67 -19.42
CA ARG A 180 -17.70 1.42 -20.20
C ARG A 180 -16.66 0.40 -19.74
N PRO A 181 -16.71 -0.01 -18.45
CA PRO A 181 -15.70 -0.89 -17.89
C PRO A 181 -15.78 -2.30 -18.49
N ALA A 182 -14.65 -3.02 -18.51
CA ALA A 182 -14.61 -4.42 -18.93
C ALA A 182 -15.35 -5.34 -17.95
N ALA A 183 -15.35 -4.97 -16.67
CA ALA A 183 -16.04 -5.67 -15.60
C ALA A 183 -16.36 -4.70 -14.46
N VAL A 184 -17.36 -5.04 -13.65
CA VAL A 184 -17.71 -4.33 -12.41
C VAL A 184 -17.55 -5.29 -11.24
N VAL A 185 -16.85 -4.86 -10.19
CA VAL A 185 -16.75 -5.56 -8.92
C VAL A 185 -17.51 -4.74 -7.88
N LEU A 186 -18.48 -5.39 -7.21
CA LEU A 186 -19.28 -4.80 -6.15
C LEU A 186 -18.85 -5.40 -4.81
N TRP A 187 -18.69 -4.56 -3.81
CA TRP A 187 -18.24 -4.95 -2.47
C TRP A 187 -19.23 -4.53 -1.39
N ALA A 188 -19.54 -5.50 -0.52
CA ALA A 188 -20.29 -5.31 0.71
C ALA A 188 -19.67 -6.22 1.78
N ARG A 189 -19.22 -5.64 2.90
CA ARG A 189 -18.82 -6.39 4.10
C ARG A 189 -20.00 -6.55 5.05
N THR A 190 -20.83 -5.51 5.12
CA THR A 190 -22.01 -5.45 5.98
C THR A 190 -23.18 -6.12 5.25
N THR A 191 -23.75 -7.17 5.86
CA THR A 191 -24.83 -7.96 5.26
C THR A 191 -26.04 -7.13 4.85
N GLY A 192 -26.35 -6.05 5.59
CA GLY A 192 -27.45 -5.12 5.26
C GLY A 192 -27.25 -4.31 3.97
N PHE A 193 -26.02 -4.23 3.43
CA PHE A 193 -25.72 -3.55 2.17
C PHE A 193 -25.43 -4.53 1.01
N ALA A 194 -25.52 -5.83 1.26
CA ALA A 194 -25.16 -6.87 0.29
C ALA A 194 -26.33 -7.35 -0.60
N ASP A 195 -27.48 -6.64 -0.61
CA ASP A 195 -28.63 -7.03 -1.41
C ASP A 195 -28.45 -6.67 -2.90
N PRO A 196 -28.31 -7.66 -3.80
CA PRO A 196 -28.15 -7.40 -5.23
C PRO A 196 -29.41 -6.81 -5.88
N GLN A 197 -30.59 -6.91 -5.26
CA GLN A 197 -31.82 -6.31 -5.78
C GLN A 197 -31.84 -4.78 -5.62
N CYS A 198 -30.95 -4.23 -4.80
CA CYS A 198 -30.83 -2.80 -4.54
C CYS A 198 -29.88 -2.06 -5.52
N LEU A 199 -29.29 -2.75 -6.52
CA LEU A 199 -28.25 -2.23 -7.43
C LEU A 199 -28.75 -2.05 -8.88
#